data_AF-A0A091LY29-F1
#
_entry.id   AF-A0A091LY29-F1
#
_cell.length_a   1.000
_cell.length_b   1.000
_cell.length_c   1.000
_cell.angle_alpha   90.00
_cell.angle_beta   90.00
_cell.angle_gamma   90.00
#
_symmetry.space_group_name_H-M   'P 1'
#
loop_
_entity.id
_entity.type
_entity.pdbx_description
1 polymer ?
#
loop_
_entity_poly.entity_id
_entity_poly.type
_entity_poly.pdbx_seq_one_letter_code
_entity_poly.pdbx_strand_id
1 'polypeptide(L)'
;GVRTASVIIALTDGELQDVQFYYAEQEANRARSLGAIVYCVGVKDFNETQLSTIADSIDHVFPVTGGFYALRGTIDSILKKSCIEILAAEPSSVCAGESFQVVVRGNGFYHARNIDQVLCSFKLNDSLTINEKPTLVHDTYLLCPAPVIEDAGQVVFLQVSMNNGLTFISSSVSITSTHC
;
A
#
# COMPACT_ATOMS: atom_id res chain seq x y z
N GLY A 1 -8.32 -18.41 -4.07
CA GLY A 1 -8.92 -17.41 -3.16
C GLY A 1 -8.51 -16.03 -3.62
N VAL A 2 -9.35 -15.02 -3.39
CA VAL A 2 -9.02 -13.62 -3.68
C VAL A 2 -7.94 -13.17 -2.71
N ARG A 3 -6.85 -12.56 -3.22
CA ARG A 3 -5.76 -12.02 -2.40
C ARG A 3 -6.05 -10.55 -2.12
N THR A 4 -6.23 -10.22 -0.85
CA THR A 4 -6.55 -8.85 -0.39
C THR A 4 -5.35 -8.25 0.32
N ALA A 5 -5.11 -6.95 0.11
CA ALA A 5 -4.11 -6.20 0.87
C ALA A 5 -4.38 -6.34 2.38
N SER A 6 -3.36 -6.75 3.13
CA SER A 6 -3.47 -7.05 4.56
C SER A 6 -2.40 -6.29 5.33
N VAL A 7 -2.72 -5.84 6.53
CA VAL A 7 -1.81 -5.13 7.42
C VAL A 7 -1.73 -5.88 8.75
N ILE A 8 -0.51 -6.10 9.24
CA ILE A 8 -0.23 -6.70 10.55
C ILE A 8 0.53 -5.67 11.38
N ILE A 9 0.04 -5.38 12.58
CA ILE A 9 0.70 -4.48 13.53
C ILE A 9 1.02 -5.30 14.77
N ALA A 10 2.31 -5.61 14.96
CA ALA A 10 2.80 -6.32 16.14
C ALA A 10 3.24 -5.33 17.21
N LEU A 11 2.97 -5.61 18.49
CA LEU A 11 3.37 -4.78 19.61
C LEU A 11 4.18 -5.61 20.61
N THR A 12 5.31 -5.07 21.07
CA THR A 12 6.10 -5.62 22.18
C THR A 12 6.49 -4.52 23.14
N ASP A 13 6.60 -4.84 24.43
CA ASP A 13 7.10 -3.95 25.48
C ASP A 13 8.51 -4.32 25.96
N GLY A 14 9.15 -5.27 25.29
CA GLY A 14 10.47 -5.78 25.64
C GLY A 14 11.21 -6.41 24.47
N GLU A 15 12.48 -6.71 24.69
CA GLU A 15 13.29 -7.54 23.79
C GLU A 15 12.71 -8.97 23.70
N LEU A 16 12.67 -9.49 22.47
CA LEU A 16 12.28 -10.88 22.24
C LEU A 16 13.44 -11.79 22.61
N GLN A 17 13.15 -12.84 23.37
CA GLN A 17 14.07 -13.96 23.56
C GLN A 17 14.34 -14.67 22.21
N ASP A 18 15.50 -15.31 22.08
CA ASP A 18 16.02 -15.87 20.83
C ASP A 18 15.02 -16.75 20.07
N VAL A 19 14.30 -17.63 20.78
CA VAL A 19 13.33 -18.56 20.17
C VAL A 19 12.13 -17.80 19.61
N GLN A 20 11.60 -16.84 20.36
CA GLN A 20 10.46 -16.02 19.98
C GLN A 20 10.84 -15.10 18.82
N PHE A 21 12.04 -14.53 18.84
CA PHE A 21 12.56 -13.73 17.74
C PHE A 21 12.65 -14.56 16.45
N TYR A 22 13.23 -15.75 16.51
CA TYR A 22 13.32 -16.67 15.37
C TYR A 22 11.96 -17.00 14.76
N TYR A 23 10.96 -17.37 15.57
CA TYR A 23 9.63 -17.67 15.05
C TYR A 23 8.89 -16.43 14.55
N ALA A 24 9.03 -15.29 15.20
CA ALA A 24 8.42 -14.04 14.77
C ALA A 24 8.94 -13.61 13.39
N GLU A 25 10.25 -13.73 13.16
CA GLU A 25 10.85 -13.48 11.84
C GLU A 25 10.28 -14.43 10.77
N GLN A 26 10.16 -15.72 11.06
CA GLN A 26 9.60 -16.68 10.09
C GLN A 26 8.14 -16.40 9.75
N GLU A 27 7.30 -16.15 10.74
CA GLU A 27 5.88 -15.86 10.51
C GLU A 27 5.70 -14.50 9.81
N ALA A 28 6.54 -13.51 10.11
CA ALA A 28 6.58 -12.26 9.36
C ALA A 28 6.96 -12.52 7.89
N ASN A 29 8.03 -13.26 7.62
CA ASN A 29 8.42 -13.66 6.26
C ASN A 29 7.30 -14.37 5.51
N ARG A 30 6.59 -15.27 6.19
CA ARG A 30 5.42 -15.96 5.62
C ARG A 30 4.30 -14.98 5.30
N ALA A 31 3.92 -14.10 6.22
CA ALA A 31 2.87 -13.11 6.00
C ALA A 31 3.21 -12.18 4.82
N ARG A 32 4.45 -11.74 4.73
CA ARG A 32 4.97 -10.92 3.62
C ARG A 32 4.90 -11.62 2.28
N SER A 33 5.23 -12.91 2.24
CA SER A 33 5.10 -13.73 1.02
C SER A 33 3.65 -13.87 0.55
N LEU A 34 2.68 -13.65 1.44
CA LEU A 34 1.25 -13.61 1.14
C LEU A 34 0.74 -12.19 0.81
N GLY A 35 1.61 -11.18 0.85
CA GLY A 35 1.33 -9.80 0.48
C GLY A 35 0.83 -8.93 1.64
N ALA A 36 1.03 -9.36 2.89
CA ALA A 36 0.79 -8.53 4.05
C ALA A 36 1.95 -7.54 4.30
N ILE A 37 1.64 -6.35 4.80
CA ILE A 37 2.59 -5.35 5.28
C ILE A 37 2.71 -5.51 6.80
N VAL A 38 3.93 -5.68 7.31
CA VAL A 38 4.18 -5.88 8.74
C VAL A 38 4.77 -4.61 9.37
N TYR A 39 4.08 -4.09 10.37
CA TYR A 39 4.51 -2.98 11.23
C TYR A 39 4.83 -3.51 12.63
N CYS A 40 5.80 -2.89 13.30
CA CYS A 40 6.15 -3.20 14.68
C CYS A 40 6.07 -1.96 15.57
N VAL A 41 5.48 -2.09 16.74
CA VAL A 41 5.40 -1.07 17.78
C VAL A 41 6.20 -1.55 18.98
N GLY A 42 7.29 -0.85 19.29
CA GLY A 42 8.15 -1.17 20.42
C GLY A 42 7.88 -0.21 21.57
N VAL A 43 7.47 -0.70 22.73
CA VAL A 43 7.19 0.13 23.90
C VAL A 43 8.32 -0.03 24.91
N LYS A 44 9.00 1.07 25.23
CA LYS A 44 10.03 1.16 26.28
C LYS A 44 11.25 0.24 26.05
N ASP A 45 11.25 -1.00 26.54
CA ASP A 45 12.45 -1.85 26.68
C ASP A 45 12.67 -2.79 25.46
N PHE A 46 12.25 -2.37 24.26
CA PHE A 46 12.34 -3.16 23.02
C PHE A 46 13.73 -3.08 22.38
N ASN A 47 14.05 -4.07 21.53
CA ASN A 47 15.25 -4.04 20.67
C ASN A 47 14.85 -3.61 19.25
N GLU A 48 15.29 -2.42 18.84
CA GLU A 48 14.94 -1.85 17.53
C GLU A 48 15.43 -2.70 16.35
N THR A 49 16.58 -3.37 16.50
CA THR A 49 17.12 -4.24 15.44
C THR A 49 16.20 -5.43 15.22
N GLN A 50 15.74 -6.08 16.30
CA GLN A 50 14.79 -7.19 16.21
C GLN A 50 13.48 -6.75 15.53
N LEU A 51 12.95 -5.59 15.92
CA LEU A 51 11.73 -5.06 15.32
C LEU A 51 11.90 -4.74 13.84
N SER A 52 13.05 -4.19 13.43
CA SER A 52 13.32 -3.89 12.02
C SER A 52 13.44 -5.15 11.15
N THR A 53 13.84 -6.29 11.72
CA THR A 53 13.89 -7.58 11.03
C THR A 53 12.50 -8.18 10.83
N ILE A 54 11.63 -8.04 11.85
CA ILE A 54 10.24 -8.53 11.81
C ILE A 54 9.38 -7.61 10.93
N ALA A 55 9.50 -6.30 11.09
CA ALA A 55 8.79 -5.29 10.32
C ALA A 55 9.26 -5.23 8.87
N ASP A 56 8.54 -4.50 8.04
CA ASP A 56 8.80 -4.47 6.62
C ASP A 56 10.10 -3.75 6.22
N SER A 57 10.40 -2.69 6.96
CA SER A 57 11.65 -1.96 6.96
C SER A 57 11.75 -1.20 8.29
N ILE A 58 12.86 -0.50 8.53
CA ILE A 58 12.99 0.38 9.70
C ILE A 58 11.90 1.46 9.76
N ASP A 59 11.40 1.93 8.61
CA ASP A 59 10.32 2.93 8.54
C ASP A 59 8.96 2.40 9.05
N HIS A 60 8.83 1.08 9.16
CA HIS A 60 7.65 0.37 9.67
C HIS A 60 7.75 0.06 11.17
N VAL A 61 8.82 0.53 11.83
CA VAL A 61 9.00 0.43 13.28
C VAL A 61 8.54 1.74 13.93
N PHE A 62 7.73 1.63 14.97
CA PHE A 62 7.25 2.74 15.78
C PHE A 62 7.79 2.63 17.21
N PRO A 63 8.89 3.34 17.52
CA PRO A 63 9.46 3.35 18.85
C PRO A 63 8.63 4.24 19.79
N VAL A 64 8.21 3.68 20.93
CA VAL A 64 7.42 4.34 21.98
C VAL A 64 8.20 4.31 23.29
N THR A 65 9.15 5.22 23.43
CA THR A 65 10.08 5.25 24.58
C THR A 65 9.43 5.68 25.90
N GLY A 66 8.31 6.41 25.84
CA GLY A 66 7.58 6.90 27.03
C GLY A 66 6.64 5.88 27.70
N GLY A 67 6.69 4.60 27.29
CA GLY A 67 5.78 3.57 27.79
C GLY A 67 4.35 3.69 27.23
N PHE A 68 3.42 2.91 27.78
CA PHE A 68 2.04 2.83 27.27
C PHE A 68 1.27 4.16 27.30
N TYR A 69 1.63 5.08 28.20
CA TYR A 69 1.01 6.42 28.23
C TYR A 69 1.34 7.25 26.99
N ALA A 70 2.53 7.06 26.40
CA ALA A 70 2.95 7.73 25.17
C ALA A 70 2.38 7.07 23.91
N LEU A 71 1.90 5.82 24.00
CA LEU A 71 1.36 5.07 22.86
C LEU A 71 0.23 5.80 22.16
N ARG A 72 -0.60 6.54 22.91
CA ARG A 72 -1.69 7.34 22.36
C ARG A 72 -1.21 8.37 21.35
N GLY A 73 -0.03 8.96 21.56
CA GLY A 73 0.57 9.91 20.62
C GLY A 73 1.14 9.25 19.36
N THR A 74 1.37 7.94 19.38
CA THR A 74 1.91 7.17 18.25
C THR A 74 0.82 6.63 17.33
N ILE A 75 -0.42 6.50 17.81
CA ILE A 75 -1.57 5.98 17.04
C ILE A 75 -1.74 6.75 15.72
N ASP A 76 -1.70 8.08 15.76
CA ASP A 76 -1.88 8.90 14.55
C ASP A 76 -0.78 8.65 13.53
N SER A 77 0.44 8.40 14.00
CA SER A 77 1.58 8.04 13.12
C SER A 77 1.40 6.66 12.51
N ILE A 78 0.89 5.70 13.28
CA ILE A 78 0.60 4.35 12.80
C ILE A 78 -0.50 4.42 11.74
N LEU A 79 -1.61 5.12 12.00
CA LEU A 79 -2.70 5.27 11.05
C LEU A 79 -2.23 5.93 9.75
N LYS A 80 -1.47 7.02 9.85
CA LYS A 80 -0.96 7.74 8.68
C LYS A 80 -0.09 6.87 7.78
N LYS A 81 0.71 5.97 8.35
CA LYS A 81 1.58 5.08 7.56
C LYS A 81 0.89 3.80 7.10
N SER A 82 0.03 3.22 7.92
CA SER A 82 -0.55 1.89 7.68
C SER A 82 -1.83 1.90 6.85
N CYS A 83 -2.55 3.02 6.82
CA CYS A 83 -3.73 3.17 6.00
C CYS A 83 -3.34 3.69 4.61
N ILE A 84 -3.28 2.78 3.64
CA ILE A 84 -3.14 3.14 2.23
C ILE A 84 -4.53 3.15 1.59
N GLU A 85 -4.91 4.27 1.00
CA GLU A 85 -6.24 4.45 0.40
C GLU A 85 -6.14 5.17 -0.94
N ILE A 86 -7.06 4.81 -1.85
CA ILE A 86 -7.26 5.50 -3.13
C ILE A 86 -8.54 6.31 -2.99
N LEU A 87 -8.45 7.62 -3.19
CA LEU A 87 -9.53 8.57 -2.97
C LEU A 87 -10.15 9.05 -4.28
N ALA A 88 -9.33 9.27 -5.32
CA ALA A 88 -9.81 9.76 -6.60
C ALA A 88 -8.85 9.43 -7.76
N ALA A 89 -9.38 9.53 -8.98
CA ALA A 89 -8.62 9.50 -10.22
C ALA A 89 -8.96 10.75 -11.03
N GLU A 90 -7.95 11.50 -11.44
CA GLU A 90 -8.10 12.73 -12.22
C GLU A 90 -7.35 12.61 -13.56
N PRO A 91 -8.01 12.85 -14.70
CA PRO A 91 -9.45 13.13 -14.84
C PRO A 91 -10.30 11.87 -14.62
N SER A 92 -11.54 12.05 -14.13
CA SER A 92 -12.51 10.97 -13.98
C SER A 92 -13.30 10.68 -15.26
N SER A 93 -13.18 11.56 -16.27
CA SER A 93 -13.79 11.43 -17.60
C SER A 93 -12.75 11.74 -18.67
N VAL A 94 -12.65 10.89 -19.69
CA VAL A 94 -11.65 11.01 -20.78
C VAL A 94 -12.30 10.81 -22.15
N CYS A 95 -11.63 11.25 -23.20
CA CYS A 95 -12.07 11.02 -24.58
C CYS A 95 -11.74 9.59 -25.02
N ALA A 96 -12.70 8.93 -25.66
CA ALA A 96 -12.48 7.61 -26.26
C ALA A 96 -11.42 7.67 -27.37
N GLY A 97 -10.51 6.70 -27.40
CA GLY A 97 -9.43 6.59 -28.40
C GLY A 97 -8.24 7.54 -28.20
N GLU A 98 -8.25 8.37 -27.16
CA GLU A 98 -7.15 9.29 -26.86
C GLU A 98 -6.24 8.79 -25.74
N SER A 99 -4.94 9.09 -25.85
CA SER A 99 -3.97 8.84 -24.78
C SER A 99 -4.09 9.89 -23.68
N PHE A 100 -4.05 9.46 -22.43
CA PHE A 100 -4.09 10.36 -21.27
C PHE A 100 -3.18 9.84 -20.14
N GLN A 101 -2.91 10.71 -19.19
CA GLN A 101 -2.25 10.36 -17.93
C GLN A 101 -3.25 10.53 -16.79
N VAL A 102 -3.25 9.61 -15.84
CA VAL A 102 -4.09 9.70 -14.66
C VAL A 102 -3.26 10.11 -13.44
N VAL A 103 -3.80 11.07 -12.69
CA VAL A 103 -3.37 11.39 -11.33
C VAL A 103 -4.23 10.58 -10.37
N VAL A 104 -3.62 9.63 -9.70
CA VAL A 104 -4.29 8.82 -8.66
C VAL A 104 -4.07 9.53 -7.34
N ARG A 105 -5.12 10.05 -6.72
CA ARG A 105 -5.04 10.67 -5.39
C ARG A 105 -5.36 9.68 -4.29
N GLY A 106 -4.65 9.79 -3.18
CA GLY A 106 -4.78 8.88 -2.05
C GLY A 106 -3.93 9.30 -0.87
N ASN A 107 -3.65 8.35 0.02
CA ASN A 107 -2.72 8.51 1.13
C ASN A 107 -1.89 7.23 1.29
N GLY A 108 -0.68 7.35 1.81
CA GLY A 108 0.17 6.22 2.19
C GLY A 108 0.95 5.57 1.04
N PHE A 109 1.02 6.21 -0.13
CA PHE A 109 1.71 5.65 -1.29
C PHE A 109 3.25 5.64 -1.16
N TYR A 110 3.81 6.51 -0.32
CA TYR A 110 5.27 6.56 -0.12
C TYR A 110 5.77 5.44 0.81
N HIS A 111 4.86 4.79 1.54
CA HIS A 111 5.17 3.76 2.51
C HIS A 111 5.26 2.35 1.89
N ALA A 112 5.30 2.22 0.55
CA ALA A 112 5.75 0.99 -0.09
C ALA A 112 7.19 0.66 0.36
N ARG A 113 7.47 -0.62 0.61
CA ARG A 113 8.83 -1.14 0.81
C ARG A 113 9.83 -0.65 -0.23
N ASN A 114 9.36 -0.52 -1.48
CA ASN A 114 10.13 -0.03 -2.61
C ASN A 114 9.17 0.57 -3.64
N ILE A 115 9.46 1.80 -4.08
CA ILE A 115 8.70 2.53 -5.09
C ILE A 115 8.62 1.75 -6.41
N ASP A 116 9.66 0.97 -6.76
CA ASP A 116 9.70 0.18 -7.99
C ASP A 116 8.69 -0.98 -8.03
N GLN A 117 8.10 -1.32 -6.87
CA GLN A 117 7.09 -2.36 -6.70
C GLN A 117 5.65 -1.80 -6.81
N VAL A 118 5.49 -0.49 -6.92
CA VAL A 118 4.18 0.14 -7.08
C VAL A 118 3.67 -0.06 -8.50
N LEU A 119 2.43 -0.52 -8.64
CA LEU A 119 1.74 -0.69 -9.92
C LEU A 119 0.38 -0.02 -9.88
N CYS A 120 0.06 0.73 -10.93
CA CYS A 120 -1.30 1.21 -11.20
C CYS A 120 -1.98 0.17 -12.08
N SER A 121 -3.10 -0.37 -11.61
CA SER A 121 -3.82 -1.45 -12.26
C SER A 121 -5.18 -0.95 -12.74
N PHE A 122 -5.37 -1.01 -14.05
CA PHE A 122 -6.57 -0.61 -14.75
C PHE A 122 -7.38 -1.85 -15.08
N LYS A 123 -8.52 -1.99 -14.41
CA LYS A 123 -9.46 -3.09 -14.67
C LYS A 123 -10.50 -2.61 -15.67
N LEU A 124 -10.33 -3.02 -16.93
CA LEU A 124 -11.26 -2.78 -18.02
C LEU A 124 -12.23 -3.97 -18.07
N ASN A 125 -13.52 -3.72 -17.82
CA ASN A 125 -14.53 -4.77 -17.68
C ASN A 125 -14.15 -5.79 -16.58
N ASP A 126 -14.71 -7.01 -16.63
CA ASP A 126 -14.44 -8.05 -15.62
C ASP A 126 -13.20 -8.89 -15.88
N SER A 127 -12.70 -8.91 -17.11
CA SER A 127 -11.68 -9.87 -17.56
C SER A 127 -10.33 -9.26 -17.92
N LEU A 128 -10.27 -7.97 -18.30
CA LEU A 128 -9.02 -7.34 -18.73
C LEU A 128 -8.44 -6.48 -17.60
N THR A 129 -7.18 -6.73 -17.27
CA THR A 129 -6.42 -5.94 -16.28
C THR A 129 -5.08 -5.57 -16.88
N ILE A 130 -4.79 -4.27 -16.88
CA ILE A 130 -3.55 -3.71 -17.42
C ILE A 130 -2.79 -3.09 -16.25
N ASN A 131 -1.55 -3.51 -16.04
CA ASN A 131 -0.70 -3.00 -14.98
C ASN A 131 0.37 -2.09 -15.58
N GLU A 132 0.46 -0.87 -15.07
CA GLU A 132 1.43 0.13 -15.48
C GLU A 132 2.27 0.58 -14.29
N LYS A 133 3.53 0.94 -14.54
CA LYS A 133 4.37 1.55 -13.51
C LYS A 133 4.10 3.06 -13.43
N PRO A 134 3.92 3.62 -12.23
CA PRO A 134 3.81 5.07 -12.09
C PRO A 134 5.12 5.73 -12.52
N THR A 135 4.99 6.86 -13.20
CA THR A 135 6.11 7.74 -13.55
C THR A 135 6.61 8.55 -12.34
N LEU A 136 5.73 8.80 -11.38
CA LEU A 136 6.03 9.53 -10.16
C LEU A 136 5.20 8.96 -9.00
N VAL A 137 5.85 8.83 -7.85
CA VAL A 137 5.22 8.37 -6.60
C VAL A 137 5.45 9.41 -5.52
N HIS A 138 4.35 9.99 -5.03
CA HIS A 138 4.29 10.81 -3.83
C HIS A 138 3.34 10.16 -2.82
N ASP A 139 3.47 10.53 -1.55
CA ASP A 139 2.64 9.97 -0.49
C ASP A 139 1.13 10.11 -0.75
N THR A 140 0.72 11.24 -1.33
CA THR A 140 -0.68 11.57 -1.55
C THR A 140 -1.15 11.44 -3.00
N TYR A 141 -0.24 11.15 -3.95
CA TYR A 141 -0.62 10.91 -5.33
C TYR A 141 0.39 10.10 -6.15
N LEU A 142 -0.12 9.42 -7.18
CA LEU A 142 0.67 8.73 -8.20
C LEU A 142 0.39 9.36 -9.57
N LEU A 143 1.41 9.45 -10.42
CA LEU A 143 1.23 9.77 -11.84
C LEU A 143 1.38 8.50 -12.66
N CYS A 144 0.26 7.94 -13.11
CA CYS A 144 0.25 6.70 -13.85
C CYS A 144 -0.04 6.97 -15.34
N PRO A 145 0.78 6.44 -16.27
CA PRO A 145 0.35 6.35 -17.65
C PRO A 145 -0.86 5.42 -17.70
N ALA A 146 -1.89 5.82 -18.46
CA ALA A 146 -3.12 5.06 -18.57
C ALA A 146 -3.26 4.44 -19.97
N PRO A 147 -3.85 3.24 -20.08
CA PRO A 147 -4.15 2.65 -21.38
C PRO A 147 -5.21 3.47 -22.12
N VAL A 148 -5.13 3.50 -23.44
CA VAL A 148 -6.16 4.11 -24.30
C VAL A 148 -7.46 3.32 -24.14
N ILE A 149 -8.57 4.04 -23.97
CA ILE A 149 -9.90 3.44 -23.84
C ILE A 149 -10.64 3.67 -25.16
N GLU A 150 -10.75 2.63 -25.99
CA GLU A 150 -11.19 2.76 -27.40
C GLU A 150 -12.65 3.22 -27.54
N ASP A 151 -13.56 2.68 -26.72
CA ASP A 151 -14.99 2.96 -26.86
C ASP A 151 -15.50 3.92 -25.78
N ALA A 152 -16.43 4.80 -26.16
CA ALA A 152 -17.17 5.62 -25.21
C ALA A 152 -18.15 4.78 -24.37
N GLY A 153 -18.40 5.21 -23.13
CA GLY A 153 -19.27 4.52 -22.18
C GLY A 153 -18.58 3.41 -21.38
N GLN A 154 -17.30 3.14 -21.63
CA GLN A 154 -16.52 2.20 -20.83
C GLN A 154 -16.17 2.79 -19.45
N VAL A 155 -16.25 1.96 -18.42
CA VAL A 155 -15.86 2.30 -17.04
C VAL A 155 -14.66 1.46 -16.66
N VAL A 156 -13.58 2.12 -16.26
CA VAL A 156 -12.32 1.49 -15.87
C VAL A 156 -12.13 1.68 -14.38
N PHE A 157 -12.04 0.59 -13.64
CA PHE A 157 -11.78 0.64 -12.20
C PHE A 157 -10.28 0.68 -11.95
N LEU A 158 -9.86 1.56 -11.05
CA LEU A 158 -8.47 1.71 -10.69
C LEU A 158 -8.15 0.96 -9.39
N GLN A 159 -7.05 0.24 -9.42
CA GLN A 159 -6.46 -0.40 -8.25
C GLN A 159 -4.97 -0.03 -8.17
N VAL A 160 -4.40 -0.10 -6.96
CA VAL A 160 -2.97 0.11 -6.75
C VAL A 160 -2.39 -1.12 -6.07
N SER A 161 -1.28 -1.64 -6.57
CA SER A 161 -0.47 -2.63 -5.87
C SER A 161 0.80 -1.97 -5.36
N MET A 162 1.19 -2.34 -4.14
CA MET A 162 2.42 -1.83 -3.48
C MET A 162 3.51 -2.92 -3.41
N ASN A 163 3.25 -4.09 -3.99
CA ASN A 163 4.07 -5.30 -3.84
C ASN A 163 4.13 -6.11 -5.15
N ASN A 164 4.28 -5.40 -6.27
CA ASN A 164 4.50 -5.97 -7.59
C ASN A 164 3.34 -6.90 -8.06
N GLY A 165 2.10 -6.51 -7.75
CA GLY A 165 0.89 -7.21 -8.18
C GLY A 165 0.49 -8.40 -7.32
N LEU A 166 1.12 -8.60 -6.16
CA LEU A 166 0.80 -9.72 -5.26
C LEU A 166 -0.56 -9.52 -4.56
N THR A 167 -0.82 -8.29 -4.08
CA THR A 167 -2.11 -7.84 -3.58
C THR A 167 -2.44 -6.46 -4.16
N PHE A 168 -3.73 -6.14 -4.19
CA PHE A 168 -4.24 -4.88 -4.71
C PHE A 168 -5.10 -4.18 -3.66
N ILE A 169 -4.88 -2.88 -3.56
CA ILE A 169 -5.74 -1.95 -2.83
C ILE A 169 -6.83 -1.55 -3.80
N SER A 170 -8.04 -2.06 -3.55
CA SER A 170 -9.22 -1.75 -4.35
C SER A 170 -10.00 -0.59 -3.75
N SER A 171 -10.52 0.28 -4.61
CA SER A 171 -11.50 1.32 -4.26
C SER A 171 -12.65 1.31 -5.27
N SER A 172 -13.69 2.10 -5.02
CA SER A 172 -14.76 2.36 -6.01
C SER A 172 -14.37 3.45 -7.02
N VAL A 173 -13.11 3.88 -7.06
CA VAL A 173 -12.63 4.91 -7.99
C VAL A 173 -12.59 4.35 -9.40
N SER A 174 -13.16 5.11 -10.33
CA SER A 174 -13.21 4.76 -11.74
C SER A 174 -12.99 5.96 -12.64
N ILE A 175 -12.62 5.65 -13.89
CA ILE A 175 -12.50 6.59 -14.99
C ILE A 175 -13.52 6.17 -16.05
N THR A 176 -14.25 7.13 -16.61
CA THR A 176 -15.26 6.86 -17.64
C THR A 176 -14.80 7.44 -18.97
N SER A 177 -14.91 6.66 -20.04
CA SER A 177 -14.67 7.13 -21.40
C SER A 177 -15.93 7.78 -21.99
N THR A 178 -15.77 8.90 -22.69
CA THR A 178 -16.85 9.71 -23.25
C THR A 178 -16.57 10.08 -24.71
N HIS A 179 -17.62 10.48 -25.42
CA HIS A 179 -17.46 11.10 -26.73
C HIS A 179 -16.91 12.51 -26.60
N CYS A 180 -15.93 12.79 -27.44
CA CYS A 180 -15.40 14.09 -27.78
C CYS A 180 -15.55 14.23 -29.31
#